data_AF-A0A5E5PQC8-F1
#
_entry.id   AF-A0A5E5PQC8-F1
#
_cell.length_a   1.000
_cell.length_b   1.000
_cell.length_c   1.000
_cell.angle_alpha   90.00
_cell.angle_beta   90.00
_cell.angle_gamma   90.00
#
_symmetry.space_group_name_H-M   'P 1'
#
loop_
_entity.id
_entity.type
_entity.pdbx_description
1 polymer ?
#
loop_
_entity_poly.entity_id
_entity_poly.type
_entity_poly.pdbx_seq_one_letter_code
_entity_poly.pdbx_strand_id
1 'polypeptide(L)'
;MSYAKVSFKNKRIFKRYNAVKNMADFGIAKTNFYYELASGKGDLNDIFDANTKQANKANKTYRLTALLGVNIIKNALLGFDTFAFNNLKKTFPNLKSISHFLDEDYLDRFDINIMGDANNLSAQQKLAIAISFLNKLEVEIKGNIVEFEGSKNFYPYSAEDIFKEKTLLIPQDNEKQIQEITHDWFAFEKFYGTSEEKKLIDLIHTIIDDINNDYENVYLIRNERHFALYDFAQGRRFDPDFVLLSQNKNSQCHYQFFIEPKGKHLQQIDKWKEDFLLEIERNHQALIGVNSATTYSNDEYKIIGLEFYNHDNENHFKSSLTTQLGANNVI
;
A
#
# COMPACT_ATOMS: atom_id res chain seq x y z
N MET A 1 -0.99 33.03 -22.37
CA MET A 1 -2.01 31.96 -22.33
C MET A 1 -1.87 31.28 -20.98
N SER A 2 -2.78 31.56 -20.04
CA SER A 2 -2.64 31.16 -18.64
C SER A 2 -3.87 30.36 -18.21
N TYR A 3 -4.01 29.16 -18.75
CA TYR A 3 -4.68 28.11 -17.99
C TYR A 3 -3.57 27.41 -17.23
N ALA A 4 -3.42 27.74 -15.95
CA ALA A 4 -2.51 27.01 -15.07
C ALA A 4 -2.94 25.54 -15.13
N LYS A 5 -2.13 24.71 -15.80
CA LYS A 5 -2.40 23.28 -15.93
C LYS A 5 -2.43 22.72 -14.52
N VAL A 6 -3.52 22.08 -14.12
CA VAL A 6 -3.66 21.53 -12.78
C VAL A 6 -3.07 20.13 -12.78
N SER A 7 -2.26 19.80 -11.78
CA SER A 7 -1.81 18.44 -11.52
C SER A 7 -2.20 17.99 -10.12
N PHE A 8 -2.55 16.73 -10.01
CA PHE A 8 -3.13 16.13 -8.82
C PHE A 8 -2.14 15.20 -8.13
N LYS A 9 -2.04 15.30 -6.81
CA LYS A 9 -1.30 14.34 -5.99
C LYS A 9 -2.03 14.06 -4.70
N ASN A 10 -1.84 12.87 -4.15
CA ASN A 10 -2.38 12.53 -2.85
C ASN A 10 -1.43 12.97 -1.72
N LYS A 11 -1.86 12.81 -0.47
CA LYS A 11 -1.10 13.23 0.72
C LYS A 11 -0.80 12.04 1.61
N ARG A 12 0.34 12.08 2.29
CA ARG A 12 0.62 11.20 3.43
C ARG A 12 -0.14 11.70 4.64
N ILE A 13 -0.95 10.84 5.24
CA ILE A 13 -1.77 11.14 6.42
C ILE A 13 -1.55 10.06 7.48
N PHE A 14 -1.84 10.37 8.75
CA PHE A 14 -1.81 9.36 9.81
C PHE A 14 -2.85 8.26 9.53
N LYS A 15 -2.44 7.00 9.74
CA LYS A 15 -3.29 5.83 9.50
C LYS A 15 -4.56 5.89 10.34
N ARG A 16 -5.72 5.74 9.70
CA ARG A 16 -7.01 5.60 10.41
C ARG A 16 -7.48 4.15 10.36
N TYR A 17 -7.58 3.52 11.53
CA TYR A 17 -8.02 2.13 11.65
C TYR A 17 -9.56 1.97 11.68
N ASN A 18 -10.33 2.97 11.25
CA ASN A 18 -11.79 2.96 11.35
C ASN A 18 -12.45 1.80 10.60
N ALA A 19 -11.81 1.29 9.54
CA ALA A 19 -12.29 0.15 8.78
C ALA A 19 -12.04 -1.20 9.47
N VAL A 20 -11.16 -1.25 10.49
CA VAL A 20 -10.82 -2.48 11.22
C VAL A 20 -11.96 -2.85 12.16
N LYS A 21 -12.63 -3.97 11.89
CA LYS A 21 -13.74 -4.46 12.72
C LYS A 21 -13.34 -5.62 13.62
N ASN A 22 -12.32 -6.38 13.21
CA ASN A 22 -11.85 -7.59 13.90
C ASN A 22 -10.32 -7.76 13.74
N MET A 23 -9.74 -8.77 14.40
CA MET A 23 -8.28 -9.05 14.34
C MET A 23 -7.74 -9.35 12.92
N ALA A 24 -8.54 -9.98 12.06
CA ALA A 24 -8.12 -10.33 10.69
C ALA A 24 -8.06 -9.10 9.80
N ASP A 25 -9.01 -8.16 9.94
CA ASP A 25 -8.95 -6.87 9.24
C ASP A 25 -7.67 -6.08 9.60
N PHE A 26 -7.13 -6.30 10.80
CA PHE A 26 -5.87 -5.72 11.26
C PHE A 26 -4.62 -6.49 10.77
N GLY A 27 -4.80 -7.58 10.03
CA GLY A 27 -3.70 -8.41 9.51
C GLY A 27 -3.13 -9.41 10.51
N ILE A 28 -3.81 -9.66 11.63
CA ILE A 28 -3.42 -10.71 12.58
C ILE A 28 -4.01 -12.04 12.11
N ALA A 29 -3.13 -12.96 11.73
CA ALA A 29 -3.54 -14.23 11.20
C ALA A 29 -4.04 -15.15 12.34
N LYS A 30 -5.01 -16.00 12.05
CA LYS A 30 -5.37 -17.09 12.97
C LYS A 30 -4.24 -18.13 12.92
N THR A 31 -3.25 -17.97 13.79
CA THR A 31 -2.16 -18.93 13.96
C THR A 31 -2.41 -19.79 15.19
N ASN A 32 -2.03 -21.07 15.12
CA ASN A 32 -2.11 -21.97 16.26
C ASN A 32 -1.07 -21.54 17.30
N PHE A 33 -1.50 -21.19 18.50
CA PHE A 33 -0.58 -20.89 19.59
C PHE A 33 -0.17 -22.19 20.28
N TYR A 34 1.13 -22.49 20.31
CA TYR A 34 1.66 -23.67 21.01
C TYR A 34 2.19 -23.29 22.38
N TYR A 35 1.85 -24.10 23.39
CA TYR A 35 2.34 -23.97 24.76
C TYR A 35 2.65 -25.35 25.35
N GLU A 36 3.85 -25.49 25.90
CA GLU A 36 4.29 -26.71 26.56
C GLU A 36 4.15 -26.56 28.07
N LEU A 37 3.43 -27.50 28.71
CA LEU A 37 3.31 -27.52 30.16
C LEU A 37 4.62 -28.01 30.77
N ALA A 38 5.13 -27.27 31.75
CA ALA A 38 6.26 -27.71 32.56
C ALA A 38 5.88 -29.00 33.29
N SER A 39 6.40 -30.14 32.84
CA SER A 39 6.38 -31.36 33.62
C SER A 39 7.37 -31.14 34.76
N GLY A 40 6.94 -31.16 36.02
CA GLY A 40 7.78 -30.98 37.21
C GLY A 40 8.86 -32.06 37.44
N LYS A 41 9.27 -32.78 36.39
CA LYS A 41 10.48 -33.60 36.32
C LYS A 41 11.51 -32.85 35.48
N GLY A 42 12.23 -31.94 36.09
CA GLY A 42 13.43 -31.37 35.47
C GLY A 42 14.58 -32.34 35.69
N ASP A 43 15.03 -33.00 34.62
CA ASP A 43 16.35 -33.63 34.61
C ASP A 43 17.34 -32.61 34.06
N LEU A 44 18.46 -32.41 34.74
CA LEU A 44 19.48 -31.39 34.43
C LEU A 44 20.17 -31.63 33.06
N ASN A 45 19.82 -32.71 32.37
CA ASN A 45 20.35 -33.10 31.07
C ASN A 45 19.70 -32.38 29.87
N ASP A 46 18.50 -31.79 30.02
CA ASP A 46 17.81 -31.11 28.90
C ASP A 46 18.44 -29.76 28.50
N ILE A 47 19.45 -29.28 29.24
CA ILE A 47 20.20 -28.06 28.93
C ILE A 47 21.37 -28.35 27.96
N PHE A 48 21.81 -29.60 27.81
CA PHE A 48 23.05 -29.92 27.08
C PHE A 48 22.93 -30.84 25.85
N ASP A 49 21.82 -31.55 25.63
CA ASP A 49 21.74 -32.48 24.50
C ASP A 49 20.51 -32.25 23.59
N ALA A 50 20.76 -31.69 22.40
CA ALA A 50 19.77 -31.44 21.35
C ALA A 50 19.27 -32.71 20.62
N ASN A 51 19.35 -33.90 21.23
CA ASN A 51 19.03 -35.18 20.56
C ASN A 51 18.45 -36.27 21.48
N THR A 52 17.60 -35.91 22.44
CA THR A 52 16.79 -36.90 23.17
C THR A 52 15.36 -36.96 22.63
N LYS A 53 14.97 -38.17 22.22
CA LYS A 53 13.66 -38.52 21.65
C LYS A 53 12.53 -38.07 22.58
N GLN A 54 11.74 -37.08 22.15
CA GLN A 54 10.51 -36.67 22.84
C GLN A 54 9.56 -37.86 22.94
N ALA A 55 9.26 -38.28 24.17
CA ALA A 55 8.10 -39.12 24.44
C ALA A 55 6.83 -38.41 23.91
N ASN A 56 5.92 -39.16 23.31
CA ASN A 56 4.64 -38.67 22.77
C ASN A 56 3.82 -37.95 23.87
N LYS A 57 4.06 -36.64 24.08
CA LYS A 57 3.21 -35.81 24.93
C LYS A 57 1.88 -35.63 24.19
N ALA A 58 0.76 -35.83 24.89
CA ALA A 58 -0.56 -35.58 24.33
C ALA A 58 -0.64 -34.12 23.86
N ASN A 59 -0.96 -33.93 22.59
CA ASN A 59 -1.21 -32.62 21.99
C ASN A 59 -2.71 -32.46 21.79
N LYS A 60 -3.30 -31.47 22.44
CA LYS A 60 -4.74 -31.17 22.34
C LYS A 60 -4.95 -29.69 22.08
N THR A 61 -5.89 -29.40 21.19
CA THR A 61 -6.31 -28.06 20.82
C THR A 61 -7.53 -27.63 21.62
N TYR A 62 -7.52 -26.41 22.13
CA TYR A 62 -8.59 -25.83 22.91
C TYR A 62 -8.88 -24.39 22.45
N ARG A 63 -10.14 -23.95 22.55
CA ARG A 63 -10.49 -22.53 22.43
C ARG A 63 -9.87 -21.75 23.58
N LEU A 64 -9.22 -20.62 23.27
CA LEU A 64 -8.47 -19.80 24.23
C LEU A 64 -9.33 -19.41 25.44
N THR A 65 -10.50 -18.81 25.19
CA THR A 65 -11.34 -18.29 26.28
C THR A 65 -11.99 -19.40 27.09
N ALA A 66 -12.34 -20.51 26.44
CA ALA A 66 -12.93 -21.68 27.10
C ALA A 66 -11.92 -22.38 28.04
N LEU A 67 -10.65 -22.52 27.62
CA LEU A 67 -9.62 -23.17 28.42
C LEU A 67 -9.24 -22.34 29.66
N LEU A 68 -8.95 -21.05 29.43
CA LEU A 68 -8.36 -20.18 30.45
C LEU A 68 -9.42 -19.53 31.35
N GLY A 69 -10.61 -19.30 30.82
CA GLY A 69 -11.68 -18.57 31.50
C GLY A 69 -11.50 -17.05 31.41
N VAL A 70 -12.63 -16.35 31.22
CA VAL A 70 -12.68 -14.89 31.01
C VAL A 70 -11.97 -14.10 32.12
N ASN A 71 -12.13 -14.50 33.38
CA ASN A 71 -11.54 -13.77 34.51
C ASN A 71 -10.01 -13.85 34.55
N ILE A 72 -9.43 -15.02 34.18
CA ILE A 72 -7.98 -15.19 34.10
C ILE A 72 -7.41 -14.33 32.97
N ILE A 73 -8.07 -14.32 31.81
CA ILE A 73 -7.64 -13.51 30.67
C ILE A 73 -7.73 -12.02 31.02
N LYS A 74 -8.84 -11.55 31.62
CA LYS A 74 -8.98 -10.16 32.08
C LYS A 74 -7.87 -9.77 33.05
N ASN A 75 -7.55 -10.64 34.01
CA ASN A 75 -6.45 -10.39 34.94
C ASN A 75 -5.10 -10.32 34.23
N ALA A 76 -4.84 -11.22 33.27
CA ALA A 76 -3.62 -11.20 32.48
C ALA A 76 -3.46 -9.91 31.65
N LEU A 77 -4.55 -9.42 31.04
CA LEU A 77 -4.55 -8.19 30.22
C LEU A 77 -4.09 -6.96 31.02
N LEU A 78 -4.36 -6.90 32.33
CA LEU A 78 -3.94 -5.79 33.19
C LEU A 78 -2.42 -5.64 33.30
N GLY A 79 -1.67 -6.71 33.01
CA GLY A 79 -0.20 -6.68 33.01
C GLY A 79 0.44 -6.04 31.78
N PHE A 80 -0.35 -5.58 30.81
CA PHE A 80 0.13 -5.11 29.50
C PHE A 80 -0.51 -3.78 29.12
N ASP A 81 0.31 -2.73 28.94
CA ASP A 81 -0.16 -1.42 28.51
C ASP A 81 -0.83 -1.46 27.13
N THR A 82 -0.34 -2.30 26.21
CA THR A 82 -0.90 -2.46 24.86
C THR A 82 -2.37 -2.91 24.90
N PHE A 83 -2.75 -3.70 25.91
CA PHE A 83 -4.11 -4.22 26.06
C PHE A 83 -5.01 -3.35 26.95
N ALA A 84 -4.52 -2.21 27.43
CA ALA A 84 -5.37 -1.21 28.06
C ALA A 84 -6.42 -0.70 27.05
N PHE A 85 -7.66 -0.49 27.50
CA PHE A 85 -8.78 -0.19 26.60
C PHE A 85 -8.54 1.05 25.73
N ASN A 86 -7.94 2.09 26.28
CA ASN A 86 -7.58 3.31 25.56
C ASN A 86 -6.55 3.05 24.42
N ASN A 87 -5.61 2.13 24.61
CA ASN A 87 -4.62 1.76 23.61
C ASN A 87 -5.22 0.82 22.57
N LEU A 88 -5.98 -0.19 22.99
CA LEU A 88 -6.75 -1.04 22.09
C LEU A 88 -7.68 -0.22 21.18
N LYS A 89 -8.30 0.84 21.69
CA LYS A 89 -9.21 1.70 20.91
C LYS A 89 -8.50 2.47 19.78
N LYS A 90 -7.19 2.70 19.87
CA LYS A 90 -6.39 3.32 18.79
C LYS A 90 -6.23 2.35 17.61
N THR A 91 -5.95 1.08 17.94
CA THR A 91 -5.72 -0.01 16.97
C THR A 91 -7.03 -0.59 16.43
N PHE A 92 -8.04 -0.69 17.29
CA PHE A 92 -9.36 -1.23 17.02
C PHE A 92 -10.44 -0.20 17.38
N PRO A 93 -10.66 0.85 16.56
CA PRO A 93 -11.63 1.91 16.84
C PRO A 93 -13.07 1.42 17.02
N ASN A 94 -13.43 0.26 16.47
CA ASN A 94 -14.77 -0.33 16.61
C ASN A 94 -14.94 -1.16 17.90
N LEU A 95 -13.88 -1.35 18.70
CA LEU A 95 -13.94 -2.08 19.96
C LEU A 95 -14.81 -1.35 20.98
N LYS A 96 -15.77 -2.04 21.60
CA LYS A 96 -16.80 -1.41 22.46
C LYS A 96 -16.40 -1.43 23.93
N SER A 97 -15.71 -2.48 24.35
CA SER A 97 -15.26 -2.69 25.73
C SER A 97 -14.18 -3.77 25.76
N ILE A 98 -13.54 -3.98 26.92
CA ILE A 98 -12.68 -5.14 27.14
C ILE A 98 -13.46 -6.44 27.03
N SER A 99 -14.74 -6.48 27.42
CA SER A 99 -15.55 -7.69 27.21
C SER A 99 -15.72 -7.99 25.72
N HIS A 100 -15.95 -6.97 24.87
CA HIS A 100 -16.01 -7.15 23.42
C HIS A 100 -14.67 -7.69 22.85
N PHE A 101 -13.53 -7.33 23.46
CA PHE A 101 -12.21 -7.84 23.05
C PHE A 101 -12.04 -9.34 23.30
N LEU A 102 -12.89 -9.93 24.15
CA LEU A 102 -12.85 -11.37 24.44
C LEU A 102 -13.73 -12.18 23.51
N ASP A 103 -14.50 -11.55 22.62
CA ASP A 103 -15.43 -12.23 21.73
C ASP A 103 -14.72 -12.82 20.49
N GLU A 104 -15.48 -13.49 19.62
CA GLU A 104 -14.98 -14.17 18.41
C GLU A 104 -14.33 -13.23 17.40
N ASP A 105 -14.72 -11.95 17.35
CA ASP A 105 -14.08 -10.95 16.49
C ASP A 105 -12.61 -10.69 16.91
N TYR A 106 -12.25 -11.01 18.17
CA TYR A 106 -10.97 -10.67 18.78
C TYR A 106 -10.26 -11.88 19.37
N LEU A 107 -10.28 -12.08 20.70
CA LEU A 107 -9.49 -13.13 21.33
C LEU A 107 -10.10 -14.53 21.20
N ASP A 108 -11.43 -14.68 21.14
CA ASP A 108 -12.01 -16.03 21.14
C ASP A 108 -11.75 -16.79 19.84
N ARG A 109 -11.40 -16.11 18.74
CA ARG A 109 -11.03 -16.80 17.50
C ARG A 109 -9.82 -17.72 17.61
N PHE A 110 -8.95 -17.50 18.61
CA PHE A 110 -7.68 -18.21 18.72
C PHE A 110 -7.84 -19.56 19.41
N ASP A 111 -7.13 -20.54 18.86
CA ASP A 111 -7.00 -21.86 19.43
C ASP A 111 -5.60 -22.02 20.03
N ILE A 112 -5.51 -22.68 21.17
CA ILE A 112 -4.24 -23.04 21.82
C ILE A 112 -4.04 -24.54 21.73
N ASN A 113 -2.87 -24.93 21.25
CA ASN A 113 -2.34 -26.28 21.31
C ASN A 113 -1.51 -26.45 22.59
N ILE A 114 -1.99 -27.28 23.51
CA ILE A 114 -1.28 -27.61 24.74
C ILE A 114 -0.57 -28.95 24.57
N MET A 115 0.73 -28.96 24.81
CA MET A 115 1.55 -30.16 24.90
C MET A 115 1.70 -30.56 26.38
N GLY A 116 1.02 -31.63 26.79
CA GLY A 116 0.96 -32.11 28.18
C GLY A 116 -0.47 -32.38 28.67
N ASP A 117 -0.63 -32.74 29.94
CA ASP A 117 -1.96 -32.99 30.53
C ASP A 117 -2.65 -31.66 30.91
N ALA A 118 -3.60 -31.25 30.07
CA ALA A 118 -4.40 -30.05 30.26
C ALA A 118 -5.74 -30.28 30.98
N ASN A 119 -6.02 -31.50 31.48
CA ASN A 119 -7.34 -31.81 32.05
C ASN A 119 -7.61 -31.04 33.36
N ASN A 120 -6.57 -30.76 34.16
CA ASN A 120 -6.69 -30.08 35.47
C ASN A 120 -5.66 -28.96 35.64
N LEU A 121 -5.75 -27.91 34.82
CA LEU A 121 -4.89 -26.73 34.96
C LEU A 121 -5.26 -25.89 36.18
N SER A 122 -4.28 -25.62 37.05
CA SER A 122 -4.41 -24.66 38.15
C SER A 122 -4.59 -23.23 37.63
N ALA A 123 -5.14 -22.34 38.47
CA ALA A 123 -5.30 -20.92 38.12
C ALA A 123 -3.96 -20.25 37.76
N GLN A 124 -2.88 -20.62 38.43
CA GLN A 124 -1.52 -20.12 38.15
C GLN A 124 -1.03 -20.58 36.77
N GLN A 125 -1.24 -21.85 36.40
CA GLN A 125 -0.87 -22.36 35.07
C GLN A 125 -1.70 -21.68 33.98
N LYS A 126 -3.01 -21.51 34.18
CA LYS A 126 -3.86 -20.77 33.24
C LYS A 126 -3.40 -19.33 33.04
N LEU A 127 -3.01 -18.66 34.12
CA LEU A 127 -2.47 -17.30 34.06
C LEU A 127 -1.14 -17.26 33.28
N ALA A 128 -0.24 -18.22 33.51
CA ALA A 128 1.03 -18.31 32.78
C ALA A 128 0.83 -18.53 31.28
N ILE A 129 -0.13 -19.38 30.89
CA ILE A 129 -0.52 -19.59 29.49
C ILE A 129 -1.06 -18.29 28.89
N ALA A 130 -1.98 -17.61 29.61
CA ALA A 130 -2.54 -16.33 29.17
C ALA A 130 -1.46 -15.28 28.90
N ILE A 131 -0.51 -15.12 29.83
CA ILE A 131 0.60 -14.17 29.69
C ILE A 131 1.48 -14.52 28.50
N SER A 132 1.80 -15.81 28.29
CA SER A 132 2.62 -16.23 27.14
C SER A 132 1.93 -15.96 25.81
N PHE A 133 0.62 -16.19 25.73
CA PHE A 133 -0.20 -15.86 24.57
C PHE A 133 -0.22 -14.35 24.30
N LEU A 134 -0.51 -13.55 25.33
CA LEU A 134 -0.59 -12.10 25.24
C LEU A 134 0.74 -11.44 24.82
N ASN A 135 1.88 -11.97 25.27
CA ASN A 135 3.19 -11.51 24.80
C ASN A 135 3.38 -11.70 23.28
N LYS A 136 3.02 -12.88 22.75
CA LYS A 136 3.12 -13.12 21.30
C LYS A 136 2.16 -12.22 20.51
N LEU A 137 0.93 -12.09 21.00
CA LEU A 137 -0.06 -11.23 20.39
C LEU A 137 0.36 -9.76 20.40
N GLU A 138 0.98 -9.28 21.48
CA GLU A 138 1.49 -7.91 21.57
C GLU A 138 2.56 -7.63 20.50
N VAL A 139 3.48 -8.58 20.29
CA VAL A 139 4.51 -8.48 19.24
C VAL A 139 3.87 -8.39 17.86
N GLU A 140 2.87 -9.24 17.59
CA GLU A 140 2.17 -9.24 16.31
C GLU A 140 1.37 -7.95 16.07
N ILE A 141 0.63 -7.48 17.09
CA ILE A 141 -0.07 -6.19 17.03
C ILE A 141 0.92 -5.07 16.72
N LYS A 142 2.02 -4.97 17.46
CA LYS A 142 3.03 -3.92 17.28
C LYS A 142 3.69 -3.99 15.91
N GLY A 143 3.95 -5.19 15.39
CA GLY A 143 4.53 -5.41 14.06
C GLY A 143 3.61 -4.98 12.91
N ASN A 144 2.30 -5.04 13.11
CA ASN A 144 1.30 -4.64 12.11
C ASN A 144 0.86 -3.17 12.22
N ILE A 145 1.34 -2.42 13.23
CA ILE A 145 1.05 -1.00 13.32
C ILE A 145 1.78 -0.27 12.19
N VAL A 146 1.00 0.47 11.43
CA VAL A 146 1.43 1.32 10.33
C VAL A 146 1.08 2.74 10.74
N GLU A 147 2.08 3.61 10.79
CA GLU A 147 1.89 4.99 11.25
C GLU A 147 1.14 5.86 10.23
N PHE A 148 1.35 5.61 8.94
CA PHE A 148 0.85 6.45 7.86
C PHE A 148 0.09 5.67 6.78
N GLU A 149 -0.74 6.38 6.04
CA GLU A 149 -1.33 5.93 4.78
C GLU A 149 -1.36 7.06 3.76
N GLY A 150 -1.49 6.71 2.49
CA GLY A 150 -1.85 7.65 1.43
C GLY A 150 -3.33 7.98 1.48
N SER A 151 -3.68 9.26 1.32
CA SER A 151 -5.08 9.65 1.15
C SER A 151 -5.63 9.08 -0.15
N LYS A 152 -6.86 8.56 -0.13
CA LYS A 152 -7.58 8.17 -1.35
C LYS A 152 -7.98 9.36 -2.22
N ASN A 153 -8.19 10.51 -1.59
CA ASN A 153 -8.44 11.76 -2.30
C ASN A 153 -7.13 12.31 -2.88
N PHE A 154 -7.23 12.83 -4.10
CA PHE A 154 -6.20 13.61 -4.75
C PHE A 154 -6.54 15.09 -4.66
N TYR A 155 -5.51 15.91 -4.53
CA TYR A 155 -5.66 17.36 -4.35
C TYR A 155 -5.04 18.08 -5.54
N PRO A 156 -5.69 19.15 -6.03
CA PRO A 156 -5.20 19.94 -7.15
C PRO A 156 -4.03 20.82 -6.70
N TYR A 157 -3.05 20.97 -7.57
CA TYR A 157 -1.96 21.93 -7.46
C TYR A 157 -1.70 22.54 -8.84
N SER A 158 -1.18 23.75 -8.88
CA SER A 158 -0.66 24.29 -10.13
C SER A 158 0.53 23.43 -10.60
N ALA A 159 0.55 23.05 -11.87
CA ALA A 159 1.69 22.36 -12.47
C ALA A 159 2.96 23.23 -12.36
N GLU A 160 2.82 24.56 -12.45
CA GLU A 160 3.93 25.49 -12.26
C GLU A 160 4.50 25.41 -10.84
N ASP A 161 3.68 25.11 -9.82
CA ASP A 161 4.15 24.95 -8.44
C ASP A 161 4.84 23.61 -8.20
N ILE A 162 4.47 22.58 -8.95
CA ILE A 162 5.06 21.25 -8.85
C ILE A 162 6.35 21.15 -9.64
N PHE A 163 6.29 21.45 -10.94
CA PHE A 163 7.40 21.27 -11.86
C PHE A 163 8.21 22.55 -11.94
N LYS A 164 9.43 22.49 -11.40
CA LYS A 164 10.36 23.63 -11.36
C LYS A 164 11.56 23.31 -12.25
N GLU A 165 12.30 24.33 -12.64
CA GLU A 165 13.54 24.12 -13.36
C GLU A 165 14.54 23.39 -12.46
N LYS A 166 15.16 22.33 -13.00
CA LYS A 166 16.09 21.47 -12.26
C LYS A 166 17.32 21.20 -13.11
N THR A 167 18.50 21.49 -12.56
CA THR A 167 19.78 21.15 -13.19
C THR A 167 20.09 19.67 -12.98
N LEU A 168 20.35 18.95 -14.08
CA LEU A 168 20.78 17.56 -14.06
C LEU A 168 22.29 17.49 -14.31
N LEU A 169 23.00 16.73 -13.48
CA LEU A 169 24.43 16.45 -13.67
C LEU A 169 24.56 15.20 -14.53
N ILE A 170 25.03 15.37 -15.77
CA ILE A 170 25.28 14.28 -16.71
C ILE A 170 26.79 14.07 -16.81
N PRO A 171 27.30 12.82 -16.66
CA PRO A 171 28.71 12.53 -16.89
C PRO A 171 29.14 12.93 -18.30
N GLN A 172 30.31 13.55 -18.44
CA GLN A 172 30.79 14.08 -19.72
C GLN A 172 30.83 13.02 -20.83
N ASP A 173 31.18 11.77 -20.50
CA ASP A 173 31.21 10.65 -21.44
C ASP A 173 29.83 10.31 -22.05
N ASN A 174 28.75 10.76 -21.41
CA ASN A 174 27.38 10.50 -21.80
C ASN A 174 26.70 11.69 -22.52
N GLU A 175 27.41 12.79 -22.78
CA GLU A 175 26.86 13.96 -23.49
C GLU A 175 26.23 13.60 -24.84
N LYS A 176 26.83 12.65 -25.57
CA LYS A 176 26.32 12.17 -26.87
C LYS A 176 24.98 11.41 -26.79
N GLN A 177 24.55 11.03 -25.58
CA GLN A 177 23.29 10.33 -25.37
C GLN A 177 22.12 11.27 -25.08
N ILE A 178 22.39 12.58 -24.96
CA ILE A 178 21.38 13.62 -24.83
C ILE A 178 20.65 13.74 -26.18
N GLN A 179 19.34 13.60 -26.15
CA GLN A 179 18.46 13.77 -27.30
C GLN A 179 17.80 15.14 -27.23
N GLU A 180 17.77 15.84 -28.36
CA GLU A 180 16.91 17.01 -28.51
C GLU A 180 15.51 16.53 -28.90
N ILE A 181 14.52 16.84 -28.08
CA ILE A 181 13.12 16.49 -28.32
C ILE A 181 12.39 17.79 -28.61
N THR A 182 11.90 17.91 -29.84
CA THR A 182 11.26 19.13 -30.36
C THR A 182 9.73 19.03 -30.38
N HIS A 183 9.17 18.02 -29.74
CA HIS A 183 7.72 17.84 -29.68
C HIS A 183 7.08 18.81 -28.69
N ASP A 184 6.08 19.59 -29.13
CA ASP A 184 5.36 20.57 -28.29
C ASP A 184 4.66 19.95 -27.07
N TRP A 185 4.34 18.66 -27.15
CA TRP A 185 3.71 17.90 -26.06
C TRP A 185 4.72 17.35 -25.05
N PHE A 186 6.03 17.39 -25.30
CA PHE A 186 7.05 16.95 -24.36
C PHE A 186 7.63 18.15 -23.62
N ALA A 187 7.59 18.14 -22.28
CA ALA A 187 7.92 19.34 -21.50
C ALA A 187 9.41 19.73 -21.49
N PHE A 188 10.30 18.91 -22.04
CA PHE A 188 11.74 19.11 -21.98
C PHE A 188 12.34 19.18 -23.39
N GLU A 189 13.14 20.20 -23.67
CA GLU A 189 13.84 20.34 -24.95
C GLU A 189 15.00 19.33 -25.10
N LYS A 190 15.63 18.99 -23.97
CA LYS A 190 16.76 18.04 -23.92
C LYS A 190 16.43 16.91 -22.97
N PHE A 191 16.65 15.68 -23.44
CA PHE A 191 16.34 14.48 -22.70
C PHE A 191 17.55 13.56 -22.59
N TYR A 192 17.86 13.16 -21.35
CA TYR A 192 18.83 12.13 -21.03
C TYR A 192 18.18 11.15 -20.05
N GLY A 193 18.01 9.92 -20.50
CA GLY A 193 17.27 8.88 -19.78
C GLY A 193 17.62 7.47 -20.24
N THR A 194 17.01 6.48 -19.59
CA THR A 194 17.24 5.06 -19.86
C THR A 194 16.65 4.62 -21.20
N SER A 195 17.01 3.42 -21.66
CA SER A 195 16.43 2.82 -22.87
C SER A 195 14.91 2.65 -22.78
N GLU A 196 14.40 2.32 -21.60
CA GLU A 196 12.98 2.14 -21.32
C GLU A 196 12.22 3.46 -21.39
N GLU A 197 12.78 4.54 -20.80
CA GLU A 197 12.17 5.87 -20.88
C GLU A 197 12.14 6.39 -22.33
N LYS A 198 13.20 6.16 -23.11
CA LYS A 198 13.26 6.54 -24.53
C LYS A 198 12.17 5.84 -25.34
N LYS A 199 12.03 4.52 -25.18
CA LYS A 199 11.00 3.72 -25.87
C LYS A 199 9.58 4.12 -25.46
N LEU A 200 9.37 4.48 -24.19
CA LEU A 200 8.10 5.05 -23.75
C LEU A 200 7.76 6.35 -24.50
N ILE A 201 8.73 7.25 -24.65
CA ILE A 201 8.53 8.50 -25.39
C ILE A 201 8.15 8.22 -26.85
N ASP A 202 8.82 7.27 -27.51
CA ASP A 202 8.51 6.86 -28.89
C ASP A 202 7.07 6.30 -29.02
N LEU A 203 6.64 5.48 -28.07
CA LEU A 203 5.27 4.98 -28.02
C LEU A 203 4.26 6.11 -27.82
N ILE A 204 4.50 6.99 -26.85
CA ILE A 204 3.61 8.11 -26.55
C ILE A 204 3.50 9.04 -27.76
N HIS A 205 4.59 9.27 -28.49
CA HIS A 205 4.55 10.01 -29.75
C HIS A 205 3.56 9.39 -30.73
N THR A 206 3.64 8.06 -30.94
CA THR A 206 2.72 7.32 -31.82
C THR A 206 1.27 7.43 -31.35
N ILE A 207 1.02 7.29 -30.05
CA ILE A 207 -0.34 7.39 -29.49
C ILE A 207 -0.88 8.81 -29.66
N ILE A 208 -0.06 9.83 -29.44
CA ILE A 208 -0.47 11.24 -29.58
C ILE A 208 -0.87 11.51 -31.02
N ASP A 209 -0.10 11.04 -32.00
CA ASP A 209 -0.44 11.18 -33.41
C ASP A 209 -1.77 10.51 -33.76
N ASP A 210 -2.05 9.33 -33.16
CA ASP A 210 -3.32 8.60 -33.33
C ASP A 210 -4.52 9.38 -32.75
N ILE A 211 -4.36 10.11 -31.63
CA ILE A 211 -5.46 10.74 -30.88
C ILE A 211 -5.55 12.27 -31.04
N ASN A 212 -4.63 12.91 -31.76
CA ASN A 212 -4.46 14.38 -31.79
C ASN A 212 -5.73 15.15 -32.21
N ASN A 213 -6.63 14.50 -32.97
CA ASN A 213 -7.89 15.13 -33.39
C ASN A 213 -8.88 15.28 -32.22
N ASP A 214 -8.92 14.36 -31.26
CA ASP A 214 -9.90 14.32 -30.17
C ASP A 214 -9.38 14.94 -28.86
N TYR A 215 -8.06 15.13 -28.75
CA TYR A 215 -7.40 15.60 -27.55
C TYR A 215 -6.63 16.91 -27.77
N GLU A 216 -6.62 17.76 -26.75
CA GLU A 216 -5.83 18.98 -26.67
C GLU A 216 -5.08 19.06 -25.34
N ASN A 217 -4.21 20.06 -25.19
CA ASN A 217 -3.44 20.29 -23.96
C ASN A 217 -2.70 19.03 -23.49
N VAL A 218 -2.09 18.30 -24.45
CA VAL A 218 -1.35 17.06 -24.19
C VAL A 218 0.07 17.38 -23.75
N TYR A 219 0.46 16.91 -22.56
CA TYR A 219 1.79 17.12 -22.01
C TYR A 219 2.33 15.87 -21.32
N LEU A 220 3.39 15.29 -21.86
CA LEU A 220 4.19 14.28 -21.18
C LEU A 220 5.32 14.98 -20.42
N ILE A 221 5.32 14.82 -19.10
CA ILE A 221 6.23 15.49 -18.18
C ILE A 221 6.98 14.42 -17.39
N ARG A 222 8.31 14.39 -17.52
CA ARG A 222 9.18 13.63 -16.60
C ARG A 222 9.13 14.26 -15.21
N ASN A 223 8.81 13.45 -14.20
CA ASN A 223 8.62 13.96 -12.84
C ASN A 223 9.93 14.33 -12.17
N GLU A 224 11.03 13.59 -12.35
CA GLU A 224 12.33 13.96 -11.73
C GLU A 224 12.28 14.20 -10.20
N ARG A 225 11.35 13.52 -9.51
CA ARG A 225 11.04 13.68 -8.07
C ARG A 225 10.48 15.07 -7.68
N HIS A 226 9.91 15.83 -8.62
CA HIS A 226 9.20 17.08 -8.33
C HIS A 226 8.01 16.88 -7.38
N PHE A 227 7.35 15.74 -7.48
CA PHE A 227 6.38 15.32 -6.47
C PHE A 227 6.45 13.82 -6.19
N ALA A 228 5.77 13.45 -5.11
CA ALA A 228 5.58 12.08 -4.68
C ALA A 228 4.10 11.78 -4.50
N LEU A 229 3.77 10.51 -4.63
CA LEU A 229 2.55 9.87 -4.21
C LEU A 229 2.81 8.99 -2.99
N TYR A 230 1.75 8.62 -2.29
CA TYR A 230 1.82 7.78 -1.11
C TYR A 230 0.85 6.62 -1.23
N ASP A 231 1.30 5.38 -1.05
CA ASP A 231 0.41 4.22 -1.23
C ASP A 231 -0.71 4.19 -0.17
N PHE A 232 -1.90 3.74 -0.56
CA PHE A 232 -3.08 3.78 0.31
C PHE A 232 -2.97 2.86 1.53
N ALA A 233 -2.14 1.81 1.46
CA ALA A 233 -1.99 0.87 2.56
C ALA A 233 -1.05 1.41 3.65
N GLN A 234 0.16 1.82 3.26
CA GLN A 234 1.27 2.07 4.19
C GLN A 234 1.86 3.49 4.14
N GLY A 235 1.40 4.34 3.21
CA GLY A 235 1.94 5.68 3.02
C GLY A 235 3.42 5.68 2.65
N ARG A 236 3.90 4.62 2.00
CA ARG A 236 5.20 4.51 1.33
C ARG A 236 5.24 5.53 0.21
N ARG A 237 6.37 6.22 0.13
CA ARG A 237 6.62 7.25 -0.87
C ARG A 237 6.91 6.59 -2.23
N PHE A 238 6.20 7.01 -3.26
CA PHE A 238 6.41 6.62 -4.65
C PHE A 238 6.53 7.86 -5.52
N ASP A 239 7.64 8.02 -6.21
CA ASP A 239 7.89 9.11 -7.13
C ASP A 239 7.74 8.53 -8.55
N PRO A 240 6.59 8.70 -9.23
CA PRO A 240 6.40 8.14 -10.58
C PRO A 240 7.37 8.78 -11.57
N ASP A 241 7.87 8.03 -12.55
CA ASP A 241 8.85 8.55 -13.51
C ASP A 241 8.25 9.63 -14.44
N PHE A 242 7.03 9.42 -14.94
CA PHE A 242 6.34 10.34 -15.85
C PHE A 242 4.89 10.62 -15.42
N VAL A 243 4.41 11.79 -15.84
CA VAL A 243 3.01 12.20 -15.80
C VAL A 243 2.57 12.62 -17.18
N LEU A 244 1.47 12.06 -17.67
CA LEU A 244 0.81 12.52 -18.89
C LEU A 244 -0.45 13.30 -18.53
N LEU A 245 -0.53 14.55 -18.98
CA LEU A 245 -1.72 15.38 -18.88
C LEU A 245 -2.38 15.48 -20.26
N SER A 246 -3.70 15.42 -20.34
CA SER A 246 -4.44 15.67 -21.57
C SER A 246 -5.86 16.17 -21.29
N GLN A 247 -6.51 16.75 -22.28
CA GLN A 247 -7.91 17.16 -22.21
C GLN A 247 -8.65 16.67 -23.45
N ASN A 248 -9.78 16.02 -23.26
CA ASN A 248 -10.66 15.63 -24.37
C ASN A 248 -11.42 16.87 -24.85
N LYS A 249 -11.34 17.19 -26.15
CA LYS A 249 -11.96 18.38 -26.74
C LYS A 249 -13.49 18.36 -26.63
N ASN A 250 -14.10 17.19 -26.76
CA ASN A 250 -15.55 17.04 -26.82
C ASN A 250 -16.18 17.04 -25.42
N SER A 251 -15.65 16.22 -24.51
CA SER A 251 -16.19 16.10 -23.15
C SER A 251 -15.66 17.14 -22.18
N GLN A 252 -14.59 17.86 -22.55
CA GLN A 252 -13.83 18.75 -21.66
C GLN A 252 -13.26 18.02 -20.43
N CYS A 253 -13.22 16.68 -20.45
CA CYS A 253 -12.63 15.88 -19.39
C CYS A 253 -11.11 15.96 -19.45
N HIS A 254 -10.50 16.24 -18.30
CA HIS A 254 -9.06 16.26 -18.12
C HIS A 254 -8.56 14.94 -17.56
N TYR A 255 -7.42 14.49 -18.07
CA TYR A 255 -6.79 13.25 -17.67
C TYR A 255 -5.41 13.53 -17.10
N GLN A 256 -5.07 12.78 -16.05
CA GLN A 256 -3.72 12.68 -15.54
C GLN A 256 -3.36 11.21 -15.36
N PHE A 257 -2.36 10.75 -16.11
CA PHE A 257 -1.82 9.40 -15.99
C PHE A 257 -0.47 9.43 -15.28
N PHE A 258 -0.28 8.52 -14.33
CA PHE A 258 1.03 8.22 -13.77
C PHE A 258 1.63 7.02 -14.51
N ILE A 259 2.87 7.18 -15.00
CA ILE A 259 3.52 6.22 -15.88
C ILE A 259 4.90 5.88 -15.32
N GLU A 260 5.22 4.59 -15.32
CA GLU A 260 6.51 4.07 -14.86
C GLU A 260 7.07 3.07 -15.90
N PRO A 261 8.09 3.44 -16.69
CA PRO A 261 8.80 2.52 -17.56
C PRO A 261 9.71 1.58 -16.74
N LYS A 262 9.65 0.28 -17.01
CA LYS A 262 10.46 -0.74 -16.32
C LYS A 262 11.01 -1.80 -17.26
N GLY A 263 12.27 -2.18 -17.02
CA GLY A 263 12.87 -3.39 -17.58
C GLY A 263 12.39 -4.64 -16.84
N LYS A 264 12.27 -5.78 -17.54
CA LYS A 264 11.76 -7.07 -17.01
C LYS A 264 12.37 -7.48 -15.66
N HIS A 265 13.68 -7.28 -15.49
CA HIS A 265 14.40 -7.72 -14.29
C HIS A 265 14.05 -6.95 -13.01
N LEU A 266 13.48 -5.73 -13.12
CA LEU A 266 13.19 -4.87 -11.96
C LEU A 266 11.73 -4.95 -11.50
N GLN A 267 10.85 -5.60 -12.28
CA GLN A 267 9.41 -5.65 -12.01
C GLN A 267 9.06 -6.35 -10.70
N GLN A 268 9.80 -7.40 -10.32
CA GLN A 268 9.50 -8.15 -9.10
C GLN A 268 9.77 -7.35 -7.81
N ILE A 269 10.87 -6.57 -7.79
CA ILE A 269 11.24 -5.75 -6.63
C ILE A 269 10.26 -4.58 -6.48
N ASP A 270 9.87 -3.99 -7.60
CA ASP A 270 9.02 -2.81 -7.65
C ASP A 270 7.51 -3.14 -7.76
N LYS A 271 7.10 -4.41 -7.62
CA LYS A 271 5.71 -4.86 -7.83
C LYS A 271 4.69 -4.05 -7.03
N TRP A 272 5.03 -3.67 -5.80
CA TRP A 272 4.13 -2.87 -4.97
C TRP A 272 3.81 -1.49 -5.54
N LYS A 273 4.69 -0.90 -6.37
CA LYS A 273 4.43 0.38 -7.05
C LYS A 273 3.42 0.20 -8.17
N GLU A 274 3.52 -0.89 -8.94
CA GLU A 274 2.52 -1.26 -9.94
C GLU A 274 1.17 -1.56 -9.28
N ASP A 275 1.18 -2.34 -8.20
CA ASP A 275 -0.04 -2.61 -7.43
C ASP A 275 -0.69 -1.31 -6.95
N PHE A 276 0.12 -0.34 -6.51
CA PHE A 276 -0.36 0.98 -6.13
C PHE A 276 -0.92 1.77 -7.32
N LEU A 277 -0.26 1.78 -8.48
CA LEU A 277 -0.78 2.42 -9.70
C LEU A 277 -2.14 1.82 -10.10
N LEU A 278 -2.28 0.49 -10.08
CA LEU A 278 -3.54 -0.20 -10.32
C LEU A 278 -4.58 0.04 -9.23
N GLU A 279 -4.16 0.29 -7.99
CA GLU A 279 -5.07 0.77 -6.95
C GLU A 279 -5.56 2.19 -7.24
N ILE A 280 -4.71 3.11 -7.72
CA ILE A 280 -5.15 4.44 -8.16
C ILE A 280 -6.17 4.31 -9.27
N GLU A 281 -5.91 3.46 -10.27
CA GLU A 281 -6.90 3.12 -11.29
C GLU A 281 -8.17 2.58 -10.63
N ARG A 282 -8.16 1.53 -9.83
CA ARG A 282 -9.43 1.01 -9.23
C ARG A 282 -10.17 2.01 -8.34
N ASN A 283 -9.47 2.95 -7.73
CA ASN A 283 -10.06 4.02 -6.92
C ASN A 283 -10.33 5.29 -7.74
N HIS A 284 -10.14 5.28 -9.07
CA HIS A 284 -10.40 6.44 -9.91
C HIS A 284 -11.86 6.85 -9.75
N GLN A 285 -12.07 8.03 -9.18
CA GLN A 285 -13.35 8.69 -9.16
C GLN A 285 -13.19 9.96 -9.97
N ALA A 286 -14.16 10.24 -10.84
CA ALA A 286 -14.25 11.54 -11.50
C ALA A 286 -14.31 12.63 -10.43
N LEU A 287 -13.29 13.48 -10.37
CA LEU A 287 -13.28 14.64 -9.51
C LEU A 287 -13.96 15.79 -10.27
N ILE A 288 -15.19 16.11 -9.88
CA ILE A 288 -15.98 17.19 -10.51
C ILE A 288 -15.78 18.47 -9.70
N GLY A 289 -15.42 19.57 -10.37
CA GLY A 289 -15.39 20.91 -9.78
C GLY A 289 -14.21 21.20 -8.85
N VAL A 290 -13.11 20.44 -9.00
CA VAL A 290 -11.90 20.57 -8.18
C VAL A 290 -10.86 21.43 -8.91
N ASN A 291 -11.10 22.75 -8.98
CA ASN A 291 -10.08 23.73 -9.32
C ASN A 291 -9.93 24.73 -8.17
N SER A 292 -8.70 24.94 -7.68
CA SER A 292 -8.44 25.89 -6.59
C SER A 292 -8.72 27.35 -6.98
N ALA A 293 -8.83 27.65 -8.28
CA ALA A 293 -9.05 29.00 -8.78
C ALA A 293 -10.53 29.42 -8.87
N THR A 294 -11.47 28.48 -9.03
CA THR A 294 -12.90 28.80 -9.16
C THR A 294 -13.77 27.64 -8.66
N THR A 295 -14.61 27.88 -7.65
CA THR A 295 -15.61 26.92 -7.14
C THR A 295 -16.77 26.70 -8.12
N TYR A 296 -16.54 26.88 -9.44
CA TYR A 296 -17.58 26.90 -10.47
C TYR A 296 -17.12 26.39 -11.86
N SER A 297 -15.98 25.71 -12.00
CA SER A 297 -15.70 24.99 -13.25
C SER A 297 -16.38 23.62 -13.22
N ASN A 298 -17.14 23.28 -14.26
CA ASN A 298 -17.76 21.95 -14.41
C ASN A 298 -16.75 20.93 -14.97
N ASP A 299 -15.46 21.15 -14.72
CA ASP A 299 -14.40 20.32 -15.28
C ASP A 299 -14.34 18.99 -14.54
N GLU A 300 -14.33 17.92 -15.32
CA GLU A 300 -14.15 16.55 -14.84
C GLU A 300 -12.66 16.20 -14.91
N TYR A 301 -12.09 15.71 -13.82
CA TYR A 301 -10.72 15.21 -13.80
C TYR A 301 -10.68 13.72 -13.51
N LYS A 302 -9.96 12.96 -14.34
CA LYS A 302 -9.68 11.54 -14.17
C LYS A 302 -8.20 11.32 -13.86
N ILE A 303 -7.94 10.80 -12.66
CA ILE A 303 -6.59 10.50 -12.18
C ILE A 303 -6.39 8.99 -12.21
N ILE A 304 -5.41 8.55 -12.99
CA ILE A 304 -5.27 7.14 -13.36
C ILE A 304 -3.80 6.73 -13.18
N GLY A 305 -3.58 5.59 -12.52
CA GLY A 305 -2.27 4.92 -12.55
C GLY A 305 -2.29 3.85 -13.63
N LEU A 306 -1.27 3.80 -14.47
CA LEU A 306 -1.12 2.74 -15.45
C LEU A 306 -0.23 1.62 -14.88
N GLU A 307 -0.37 0.42 -15.41
CA GLU A 307 0.61 -0.63 -15.19
C GLU A 307 2.02 -0.22 -15.65
N PHE A 308 3.03 -1.01 -15.31
CA PHE A 308 4.37 -0.73 -15.77
C PHE A 308 4.47 -0.81 -17.29
N TYR A 309 5.03 0.24 -17.90
CA TYR A 309 5.39 0.18 -19.30
C TYR A 309 6.61 -0.74 -19.46
N ASN A 310 6.45 -1.76 -20.29
CA ASN A 310 7.53 -2.64 -20.69
C ASN A 310 7.48 -2.81 -22.21
N HIS A 311 8.56 -2.45 -22.89
CA HIS A 311 8.63 -2.51 -24.33
C HIS A 311 8.37 -3.90 -24.92
N ASP A 312 8.79 -4.97 -24.23
CA ASP A 312 8.57 -6.33 -24.72
C ASP A 312 7.08 -6.75 -24.69
N ASN A 313 6.24 -6.00 -23.95
CA ASN A 313 4.79 -6.18 -23.87
C ASN A 313 4.06 -4.83 -24.03
N GLU A 314 4.50 -4.03 -24.99
CA GLU A 314 4.01 -2.66 -25.22
C GLU A 314 2.52 -2.60 -25.55
N ASN A 315 1.98 -3.61 -26.23
CA ASN A 315 0.59 -3.64 -26.68
C ASN A 315 -0.42 -3.56 -25.53
N HIS A 316 -0.13 -4.21 -24.40
CA HIS A 316 -1.05 -4.20 -23.26
C HIS A 316 -1.11 -2.79 -22.63
N PHE A 317 0.05 -2.15 -22.46
CA PHE A 317 0.13 -0.77 -21.99
C PHE A 317 -0.56 0.20 -22.96
N LYS A 318 -0.30 0.08 -24.27
CA LYS A 318 -0.96 0.88 -25.31
C LYS A 318 -2.48 0.75 -25.21
N SER A 319 -2.99 -0.49 -25.13
CA SER A 319 -4.41 -0.78 -25.02
C SER A 319 -5.04 -0.21 -23.74
N SER A 320 -4.35 -0.33 -22.60
CA SER A 320 -4.81 0.26 -21.34
C SER A 320 -4.95 1.79 -21.46
N LEU A 321 -3.91 2.46 -21.95
CA LEU A 321 -3.89 3.91 -22.13
C LEU A 321 -4.98 4.40 -23.10
N THR A 322 -5.09 3.78 -24.28
CA THR A 322 -6.10 4.17 -25.29
C THR A 322 -7.52 3.92 -24.82
N THR A 323 -7.76 2.81 -24.10
CA THR A 323 -9.06 2.50 -23.50
C THR A 323 -9.46 3.57 -22.47
N GLN A 324 -8.54 3.99 -21.61
CA GLN A 324 -8.81 5.03 -20.62
C GLN A 324 -9.07 6.40 -21.27
N LEU A 325 -8.39 6.68 -22.38
CA LEU A 325 -8.66 7.82 -23.25
C LEU A 325 -9.94 7.63 -24.09
N GLY A 326 -10.75 6.59 -23.87
CA GLY A 326 -12.01 6.39 -24.61
C GLY A 326 -11.84 6.29 -26.12
N ALA A 327 -10.62 6.03 -26.61
CA ALA A 327 -10.33 5.79 -28.02
C ALA A 327 -10.76 4.37 -28.35
N ASN A 328 -12.07 4.19 -28.51
CA ASN A 328 -12.65 2.96 -29.05
C ASN A 328 -12.27 2.88 -30.53
N ASN A 329 -11.08 2.36 -30.83
CA ASN A 329 -10.68 1.64 -32.06
C ASN A 329 -9.17 1.79 -32.30
N VAL A 330 -8.34 0.96 -31.65
CA VAL A 330 -7.04 0.57 -32.23
C VAL A 330 -6.82 -0.90 -31.86
N ILE A 331 -7.24 -1.79 -32.77
CA ILE A 331 -6.82 -3.21 -32.81
C ILE A 331 -5.64 -3.28 -33.78
#